data_AF-A0A2N7XSW2-F1
#
_entry.id   AF-A0A2N7XSW2-F1
#
_cell.length_a   1.000
_cell.length_b   1.000
_cell.length_c   1.000
_cell.angle_alpha   90.00
_cell.angle_beta   90.00
_cell.angle_gamma   90.00
#
_symmetry.space_group_name_H-M   'P 1'
#
loop_
_entity.id
_entity.type
_entity.pdbx_description
1 polymer ?
#
loop_
_entity_poly.entity_id
_entity_poly.type
_entity_poly.pdbx_seq_one_letter_code
_entity_poly.pdbx_strand_id
1 'polypeptide(L)'
;ADLASEEGLHFHIDGALGALGMLSPEIAPLLRGIDRADSVAFDFHKWGHVPYDAGFLLVREGAWLKDTFASPAAYLTRADTGLAAG
;
A
#
# COMPACT_ATOMS: atom_id res chain seq x y z
N ALA A 1 0.88 15.20 5.46
CA ALA A 1 -0.55 14.82 5.54
C ALA A 1 -1.46 16.05 5.56
N ASP A 2 -1.28 17.03 6.47
CA ASP A 2 -2.16 18.22 6.53
C ASP A 2 -2.24 18.98 5.21
N LEU A 3 -1.12 19.45 4.68
CA LEU A 3 -1.06 20.15 3.40
C LEU A 3 -1.68 19.34 2.24
N ALA A 4 -1.41 18.02 2.19
CA ALA A 4 -1.99 17.17 1.16
C ALA A 4 -3.52 17.12 1.27
N SER A 5 -4.04 17.03 2.49
CA SER A 5 -5.48 17.08 2.74
C SER A 5 -6.09 18.46 2.41
N GLU A 6 -5.40 19.55 2.75
CA GLU A 6 -5.86 20.92 2.50
C GLU A 6 -5.91 21.23 0.99
N GLU A 7 -4.95 20.73 0.23
CA GLU A 7 -4.83 20.95 -1.21
C GLU A 7 -5.50 19.84 -2.06
N GLY A 8 -6.13 18.85 -1.43
CA GLY A 8 -6.77 17.72 -2.12
C GLY A 8 -5.80 16.83 -2.91
N LEU A 9 -4.57 16.68 -2.41
CA LEU A 9 -3.51 15.86 -3.01
C LEU A 9 -3.50 14.44 -2.43
N HIS A 10 -3.21 13.46 -3.29
CA HIS A 10 -2.96 12.08 -2.86
C HIS A 10 -1.70 11.99 -2.00
N PHE A 11 -1.82 11.46 -0.79
CA PHE A 11 -0.72 11.30 0.15
C PHE A 11 -0.23 9.84 0.18
N HIS A 12 0.81 9.56 -0.61
CA HIS A 12 1.51 8.27 -0.60
C HIS A 12 2.69 8.28 0.37
N ILE A 13 2.86 7.18 1.11
CA ILE A 13 4.06 6.93 1.92
C ILE A 13 4.86 5.80 1.27
N ASP A 14 6.07 6.13 0.84
CA ASP A 14 7.11 5.12 0.58
C ASP A 14 7.69 4.68 1.93
N GLY A 15 7.18 3.54 2.39
CA GLY A 15 7.58 2.87 3.60
C GLY A 15 8.42 1.63 3.36
N ALA A 16 9.07 1.52 2.18
CA ALA A 16 9.83 0.36 1.73
C ALA A 16 10.59 -0.39 2.84
N LEU A 17 11.36 0.35 3.63
CA LEU A 17 12.03 -0.18 4.82
C LEU A 17 11.20 0.07 6.09
N GLY A 18 10.79 1.32 6.31
CA GLY A 18 10.35 1.82 7.61
C GLY A 18 8.93 1.46 8.04
N ALA A 19 8.01 1.16 7.12
CA ALA A 19 6.60 0.96 7.49
C ALA A 19 6.37 -0.28 8.35
N LEU A 20 7.19 -1.32 8.21
CA LEU A 20 7.15 -2.50 9.09
C LEU A 20 7.50 -2.17 10.54
N GLY A 21 8.11 -1.01 10.81
CA GLY A 21 8.25 -0.47 12.16
C GLY A 21 6.93 -0.32 12.92
N MET A 22 5.78 -0.22 12.22
CA MET A 22 4.45 -0.24 12.83
C MET A 22 4.14 -1.53 13.60
N LEU A 23 4.84 -2.62 13.31
CA LEU A 23 4.70 -3.90 14.02
C LEU A 23 5.49 -3.93 15.34
N SER A 24 6.38 -2.97 15.57
CA SER A 24 7.16 -2.87 16.82
C SER A 24 6.50 -1.85 17.76
N PRO A 25 6.16 -2.23 19.01
CA PRO A 25 5.63 -1.29 20.00
C PRO A 25 6.56 -0.11 20.31
N GLU A 26 7.87 -0.29 20.15
CA GLU A 26 8.88 0.74 20.42
C GLU A 26 9.03 1.74 19.26
N ILE A 27 8.85 1.28 18.02
CA ILE A 27 9.07 2.08 16.80
C ILE A 27 7.77 2.70 16.30
N ALA A 28 6.63 2.01 16.44
CA ALA A 28 5.33 2.47 15.94
C ALA A 28 4.97 3.92 16.36
N PRO A 29 5.27 4.40 17.59
CA PRO A 29 5.01 5.80 17.97
C PRO A 29 5.74 6.83 17.09
N LEU A 30 6.90 6.48 16.52
CA LEU A 30 7.67 7.35 15.62
C LEU A 30 7.03 7.49 14.23
N LEU A 31 6.13 6.59 13.87
CA LEU A 31 5.42 6.55 12.58
C LEU A 31 4.00 7.12 12.67
N ARG A 32 3.69 7.85 13.76
CA ARG A 32 2.41 8.53 13.96
C ARG A 32 2.02 9.33 12.71
N GLY A 33 0.81 9.11 12.21
CA GLY A 33 0.30 9.75 11.00
C GLY A 33 0.43 8.91 9.73
N ILE A 34 1.07 7.73 9.78
CA ILE A 34 1.08 6.77 8.65
C ILE A 34 -0.34 6.35 8.27
N ASP A 35 -1.25 6.30 9.25
CA ASP A 35 -2.67 6.03 9.10
C ASP A 35 -3.43 7.11 8.35
N ARG A 36 -2.81 8.25 8.03
CA ARG A 36 -3.38 9.32 7.21
C ARG A 36 -3.04 9.20 5.72
N ALA A 37 -2.21 8.24 5.33
CA ALA A 37 -1.86 8.01 3.93
C ALA A 37 -3.02 7.42 3.13
N ASP A 38 -3.15 7.81 1.87
CA ASP A 38 -4.07 7.18 0.92
C ASP A 38 -3.51 5.85 0.41
N SER A 39 -2.19 5.72 0.44
CA SER A 39 -1.48 4.48 0.11
C SER A 39 -0.13 4.38 0.80
N VAL A 40 0.29 3.16 1.11
CA VAL A 40 1.60 2.86 1.71
C VAL A 40 2.24 1.70 0.95
N ALA A 41 3.44 1.91 0.43
CA ALA A 41 4.26 0.83 -0.12
C ALA A 41 5.29 0.37 0.91
N PHE A 42 5.55 -0.94 1.00
CA PHE A 42 6.58 -1.49 1.86
C PHE A 42 7.07 -2.86 1.38
N ASP A 43 8.28 -3.23 1.80
CA ASP A 43 8.93 -4.45 1.31
C ASP A 43 9.18 -5.44 2.45
N PHE A 44 8.56 -6.61 2.35
CA PHE A 44 8.90 -7.74 3.21
C PHE A 44 10.31 -8.24 2.94
N HIS A 45 10.83 -8.04 1.73
CA HIS A 45 12.20 -8.41 1.40
C HIS A 45 13.27 -7.47 2.01
N LYS A 46 12.85 -6.46 2.77
CA LYS A 46 13.72 -5.58 3.56
C LYS A 46 13.64 -5.96 5.05
N TRP A 47 12.89 -5.22 5.87
CA TRP A 47 12.76 -5.51 7.31
C TRP A 47 11.87 -6.72 7.64
N GLY A 48 11.18 -7.29 6.66
CA GLY A 48 10.45 -8.54 6.84
C GLY A 48 11.30 -9.80 6.67
N HIS A 49 12.58 -9.66 6.29
CA HIS A 49 13.53 -10.76 6.09
C HIS A 49 13.05 -11.87 5.12
N VAL A 50 12.18 -11.54 4.17
CA VAL A 50 11.77 -12.44 3.09
C VAL A 50 12.81 -12.36 1.94
N PRO A 51 13.09 -13.44 1.19
CA PRO A 51 13.91 -13.34 -0.01
C PRO A 51 13.30 -12.37 -1.04
N TYR A 52 14.16 -11.71 -1.83
CA TYR A 52 13.72 -10.89 -2.95
C TYR A 52 13.02 -11.74 -4.03
N ASP A 53 11.93 -11.29 -4.67
CA ASP A 53 11.18 -10.03 -4.47
C ASP A 53 9.89 -10.26 -3.68
N ALA A 54 9.65 -9.42 -2.66
CA ALA A 54 8.41 -9.39 -1.88
C ALA A 54 7.99 -7.95 -1.49
N GLY A 55 7.45 -7.19 -2.45
CA GLY A 55 6.92 -5.84 -2.26
C GLY A 55 5.40 -5.82 -2.09
N PHE A 56 4.89 -4.89 -1.30
CA PHE A 56 3.48 -4.79 -0.94
C PHE A 56 3.00 -3.35 -1.07
N LEU A 57 1.73 -3.19 -1.46
CA LEU A 57 1.02 -1.92 -1.51
C LEU A 57 -0.29 -2.07 -0.73
N LEU A 58 -0.50 -1.19 0.24
CA LEU A 58 -1.79 -0.98 0.85
C LEU A 58 -2.39 0.30 0.30
N VAL A 59 -3.65 0.24 -0.10
CA VAL A 59 -4.43 1.41 -0.50
C VAL A 59 -5.65 1.52 0.38
N ARG A 60 -6.01 2.75 0.75
CA ARG A 60 -7.19 3.01 1.57
C ARG A 60 -8.48 2.71 0.83
N GLU A 61 -8.56 3.20 -0.40
CA GLU A 61 -9.70 2.97 -1.30
C GLU A 61 -9.22 2.11 -2.47
N GLY A 62 -9.86 0.98 -2.72
CA GLY A 62 -9.43 0.03 -3.75
C GLY A 62 -9.96 0.38 -5.14
N ALA A 63 -11.07 1.12 -5.21
CA ALA A 63 -11.77 1.38 -6.47
C ALA A 63 -10.90 2.08 -7.51
N TRP A 64 -10.13 3.11 -7.11
CA TRP A 64 -9.31 3.87 -8.06
C TRP A 64 -8.19 3.05 -8.69
N LEU A 65 -7.59 2.09 -7.96
CA LEU A 65 -6.61 1.17 -8.54
C LEU A 65 -7.25 0.33 -9.64
N LYS A 66 -8.44 -0.21 -9.37
CA LYS A 66 -9.17 -1.02 -10.34
C LYS A 66 -9.56 -0.20 -11.56
N ASP A 67 -10.15 0.98 -11.36
CA ASP A 67 -10.57 1.85 -12.47
C ASP A 67 -9.40 2.29 -13.35
N THR A 68 -8.20 2.46 -12.75
CA THR A 68 -7.00 2.87 -13.48
C THR A 68 -6.32 1.70 -14.20
N PHE A 69 -6.22 0.54 -13.56
CA PHE A 69 -5.34 -0.55 -14.01
C PHE A 69 -6.07 -1.81 -14.52
N ALA A 70 -7.38 -1.94 -14.29
CA ALA A 70 -8.10 -3.12 -14.77
C ALA A 70 -8.15 -3.12 -16.30
N SER A 71 -7.53 -4.14 -16.91
CA SER A 71 -7.61 -4.41 -18.33
C SER A 71 -8.41 -5.69 -18.56
N PRO A 72 -9.69 -5.59 -18.97
CA PRO A 72 -10.51 -6.78 -19.20
C PRO A 72 -9.98 -7.55 -20.41
N ALA A 73 -9.41 -8.73 -20.17
CA ALA A 73 -9.08 -9.69 -21.20
C ALA A 73 -10.08 -10.85 -21.14
N ALA A 74 -10.80 -11.10 -22.24
CA ALA A 74 -11.88 -12.09 -22.28
C ALA A 74 -11.45 -13.54 -21.97
N TYR A 75 -10.14 -13.81 -22.00
CA TYR A 75 -9.55 -15.11 -21.70
C TYR A 75 -9.04 -15.25 -20.25
N LEU A 76 -9.12 -14.18 -19.43
CA LEU A 76 -8.72 -14.22 -18.02
C LEU A 76 -9.96 -14.42 -17.14
N THR A 77 -9.93 -15.46 -16.31
CA THR A 77 -10.94 -15.69 -15.28
C THR A 77 -10.74 -14.71 -14.14
N ARG A 78 -11.81 -14.00 -13.78
CA ARG A 78 -11.83 -13.08 -12.63
C ARG A 78 -12.33 -13.79 -11.39
N ALA A 79 -11.73 -13.44 -10.26
CA ALA A 79 -12.23 -13.81 -8.94
C ALA A 79 -12.77 -12.55 -8.24
N ASP A 80 -13.65 -12.74 -7.26
CA ASP A 80 -14.12 -11.62 -6.44
C ASP A 80 -13.05 -11.11 -5.47
N THR A 81 -12.03 -11.93 -5.16
CA THR A 81 -10.92 -11.60 -4.26
C THR A 81 -9.58 -12.19 -4.73
N GLY A 82 -8.46 -11.68 -4.18
CA GLY A 82 -7.10 -12.18 -4.46
C GLY A 82 -6.49 -11.63 -5.75
N LEU A 83 -5.38 -12.23 -6.20
CA LEU A 83 -4.61 -11.76 -7.37
C LEU A 83 -5.42 -11.76 -8.69
N ALA A 84 -6.51 -12.53 -8.76
CA ALA A 84 -7.42 -12.57 -9.90
C ALA A 84 -8.60 -11.59 -9.79
N ALA A 85 -8.67 -10.79 -8.72
CA ALA A 85 -9.68 -9.74 -8.56
C ALA A 85 -9.23 -8.45 -9.26
N GLY A 86 -9.28 -8.47 -10.60
CA GLY A 86 -8.96 -7.35 -11.48
C GLY A 86 -9.92 -7.27 -12.67
#